data_AF-A0A8H6IW38-F1
#
_entry.id   AF-A0A8H6IW38-F1
#
_cell.length_a   1.000
_cell.length_b   1.000
_cell.length_c   1.000
_cell.angle_alpha   90.00
_cell.angle_beta   90.00
_cell.angle_gamma   90.00
#
_symmetry.space_group_name_H-M   'P 1'
#
loop_
_entity.id
_entity.type
_entity.pdbx_description
1 polymer ?
#
loop_
_entity_poly.entity_id
_entity_poly.type
_entity_poly.pdbx_seq_one_letter_code
_entity_poly.pdbx_strand_id
1 'polypeptide(L)'
;MGSLKRYFKGLITDPQGFQAFLRITDFFQKICTRSSLGWGGIIGSYISMGVSKLPVDMKPERWGLIFFVLGSVTCLWAFVIWFVLPDSPSNAWFLSQRERLVAVKRVSDNETGIKNKAFEKKQGLVGFFDPKTLLLFTSVFAAAIPNGVVNSFSTVIIRDMGFDTTKTTQLKSVGDAVQIVALLIGGTFILNIPDSRLITASVANLLCTVSAACMAYLPASNTWGRLFAFWLVNSQSVGFTVSLTTISSNMAGYTHRSLASAMVFTAYCWGNFAGPFVVKPSEAPHFRGATIGLLVGYAIKFVCHLSLLFYMFFVNQYRKNEYGEPDRERSKEAGMRDQTEFENMDFRYVL
;
A
#
# COMPACT_ATOMS: atom_id res chain seq x y z
N MET A 1 9.83 -17.68 31.42
CA MET A 1 8.56 -16.95 31.24
C MET A 1 8.37 -15.77 32.22
N GLY A 2 8.93 -15.79 33.44
CA GLY A 2 8.81 -14.68 34.42
C GLY A 2 9.66 -13.43 34.13
N SER A 3 10.81 -13.57 33.45
CA SER A 3 11.70 -12.43 33.14
C SER A 3 11.12 -11.52 32.03
N LEU A 4 10.52 -12.10 30.98
CA LEU A 4 9.85 -11.34 29.92
C LEU A 4 8.66 -10.52 30.46
N LYS A 5 7.84 -11.10 31.34
CA LYS A 5 6.72 -10.37 31.97
C LYS A 5 7.19 -9.19 32.82
N ARG A 6 8.33 -9.29 33.52
CA ARG A 6 8.92 -8.15 34.26
C ARG A 6 9.48 -7.08 33.31
N TYR A 7 10.08 -7.48 32.20
CA TYR A 7 10.58 -6.56 31.17
C TYR A 7 9.45 -5.77 30.50
N PHE A 8 8.37 -6.45 30.08
CA PHE A 8 7.18 -5.81 29.53
C PHE A 8 6.48 -4.91 30.56
N LYS A 9 6.41 -5.32 31.83
CA LYS A 9 5.82 -4.51 32.90
C LYS A 9 6.63 -3.25 33.19
N GLY A 10 7.97 -3.33 33.12
CA GLY A 10 8.88 -2.19 33.25
C GLY A 10 8.75 -1.18 32.11
N LEU A 11 8.60 -1.67 30.86
CA LEU A 11 8.34 -0.82 29.68
C LEU A 11 6.97 -0.12 29.72
N ILE A 12 5.97 -0.67 30.43
CA ILE A 12 4.64 -0.06 30.55
C ILE A 12 4.58 1.00 31.65
N THR A 13 5.41 0.88 32.70
CA THR A 13 5.42 1.82 33.83
C THR A 13 6.18 3.12 33.59
N ASP A 14 7.12 3.13 32.65
CA ASP A 14 7.87 4.34 32.28
C ASP A 14 7.14 5.08 31.13
N PRO A 15 6.73 6.35 31.29
CA PRO A 15 6.09 7.13 30.23
C PRO A 15 6.90 7.17 28.91
N GLN A 16 8.24 7.15 28.99
CA GLN A 16 9.10 7.14 27.80
C GLN A 16 9.25 5.74 27.20
N GLY A 17 9.43 4.72 28.05
CA GLY A 17 9.46 3.31 27.64
C GLY A 17 8.16 2.86 26.99
N PHE A 18 7.02 3.33 27.50
CA PHE A 18 5.70 3.01 26.97
C PHE A 18 5.49 3.69 25.62
N GLN A 19 5.87 4.98 25.48
CA GLN A 19 5.86 5.68 24.18
C GLN A 19 6.76 4.99 23.14
N ALA A 20 7.94 4.50 23.52
CA ALA A 20 8.84 3.75 22.64
C ALA A 20 8.25 2.40 22.22
N PHE A 21 7.73 1.62 23.19
CA PHE A 21 7.03 0.37 22.93
C PHE A 21 5.83 0.57 21.99
N LEU A 22 5.07 1.62 22.26
CA LEU A 22 3.89 2.01 21.49
C LEU A 22 4.24 2.42 20.06
N ARG A 23 5.34 3.15 19.85
CA ARG A 23 5.87 3.46 18.51
C ARG A 23 6.31 2.19 17.79
N ILE A 24 6.97 1.26 18.49
CA ILE A 24 7.39 -0.02 17.92
C ILE A 24 6.18 -0.86 17.52
N THR A 25 5.13 -0.95 18.35
CA THR A 25 3.91 -1.69 18.00
C THR A 25 3.14 -1.03 16.86
N ASP A 26 3.03 0.30 16.83
CA ASP A 26 2.40 1.02 15.72
C ASP A 26 3.18 0.85 14.41
N PHE A 27 4.51 0.91 14.51
CA PHE A 27 5.43 0.67 13.40
C PHE A 27 5.25 -0.75 12.86
N PHE A 28 5.26 -1.75 13.76
CA PHE A 28 5.08 -3.15 13.41
C PHE A 28 3.69 -3.41 12.82
N GLN A 29 2.65 -2.82 13.38
CA GLN A 29 1.29 -2.96 12.87
C GLN A 29 1.13 -2.28 11.50
N LYS A 30 1.67 -1.07 11.32
CA LYS A 30 1.68 -0.38 10.01
C LYS A 30 2.47 -1.18 8.98
N ILE A 31 3.60 -1.76 9.34
CA ILE A 31 4.45 -2.57 8.45
C ILE A 31 3.84 -3.92 8.10
N CYS A 32 3.38 -4.68 9.10
CA CYS A 32 2.75 -5.98 8.88
C CYS A 32 1.46 -5.85 8.07
N THR A 33 0.65 -4.83 8.34
CA THR A 33 -0.58 -4.59 7.56
C THR A 33 -0.24 -4.21 6.12
N ARG A 34 0.77 -3.36 5.89
CA ARG A 34 1.19 -2.95 4.54
C ARG A 34 1.93 -4.03 3.75
N SER A 35 2.65 -4.92 4.44
CA SER A 35 3.42 -6.02 3.83
C SER A 35 2.62 -7.32 3.72
N SER A 36 1.38 -7.34 4.23
CA SER A 36 0.51 -8.53 4.27
C SER A 36 0.28 -9.13 2.87
N LEU A 37 0.20 -8.29 1.85
CA LEU A 37 0.10 -8.69 0.43
C LEU A 37 1.28 -9.58 0.00
N GLY A 38 2.51 -9.18 0.33
CA GLY A 38 3.71 -9.94 -0.02
C GLY A 38 3.79 -11.27 0.73
N TRP A 39 3.44 -11.30 2.02
CA TRP A 39 3.39 -12.54 2.79
C TRP A 39 2.34 -13.52 2.24
N GLY A 40 1.16 -13.02 1.86
CA GLY A 40 0.13 -13.80 1.19
C GLY A 40 0.61 -14.37 -0.15
N GLY A 41 1.32 -13.58 -0.94
CA GLY A 41 1.92 -14.01 -2.22
C GLY A 41 2.93 -15.14 -2.05
N ILE A 42 3.81 -15.03 -1.05
CA ILE A 42 4.79 -16.08 -0.72
C ILE A 42 4.09 -17.38 -0.32
N ILE A 43 3.18 -17.31 0.66
CA ILE A 43 2.44 -18.49 1.16
C ILE A 43 1.65 -19.13 0.02
N GLY A 44 0.94 -18.33 -0.79
CA GLY A 44 0.19 -18.80 -1.95
C GLY A 44 1.08 -19.48 -3.00
N SER A 45 2.27 -18.93 -3.25
CA SER A 45 3.24 -19.54 -4.18
C SER A 45 3.75 -20.89 -3.68
N TYR A 46 4.03 -21.04 -2.38
CA TYR A 46 4.44 -22.32 -1.80
C TYR A 46 3.32 -23.36 -1.78
N ILE A 47 2.08 -22.96 -1.48
CA ILE A 47 0.91 -23.84 -1.57
C ILE A 47 0.73 -24.30 -3.03
N SER A 48 0.80 -23.39 -3.99
CA SER A 48 0.70 -23.71 -5.42
C SER A 48 1.80 -24.66 -5.89
N MET A 49 3.04 -24.50 -5.40
CA MET A 49 4.14 -25.42 -5.66
C MET A 49 3.87 -26.82 -5.08
N GLY A 50 3.35 -26.91 -3.86
CA GLY A 50 2.98 -28.18 -3.24
C GLY A 50 1.92 -28.93 -4.05
N VAL A 51 0.89 -28.20 -4.50
CA VAL A 51 -0.19 -28.76 -5.31
C VAL A 51 0.27 -29.14 -6.72
N SER A 52 1.26 -28.43 -7.29
CA SER A 52 1.81 -28.72 -8.61
C SER A 52 2.55 -30.07 -8.70
N LYS A 53 3.00 -30.63 -7.57
CA LYS A 53 3.69 -31.93 -7.48
C LYS A 53 2.74 -33.13 -7.34
N LEU A 54 1.45 -32.90 -7.07
CA LEU A 54 0.45 -33.97 -6.96
C LEU A 54 0.17 -34.61 -8.32
N PRO A 55 -0.28 -35.86 -8.42
CA PRO A 55 -0.64 -36.49 -9.71
C PRO A 55 -1.73 -35.70 -10.47
N VAL A 56 -1.69 -35.73 -11.81
CA VAL A 56 -2.62 -34.98 -12.69
C VAL A 56 -4.05 -35.53 -12.58
N ASP A 57 -4.17 -36.83 -12.32
CA ASP A 57 -5.42 -37.59 -12.43
C ASP A 57 -6.25 -37.58 -11.12
N MET A 58 -5.80 -36.83 -10.11
CA MET A 58 -6.48 -36.74 -8.82
C MET A 58 -7.68 -35.80 -8.89
N LYS A 59 -8.84 -36.28 -8.41
CA LYS A 59 -10.02 -35.43 -8.14
C LYS A 59 -10.06 -35.10 -6.64
N PRO A 60 -10.32 -33.84 -6.24
CA PRO A 60 -10.65 -32.67 -7.05
C PRO A 60 -9.45 -32.09 -7.82
N GLU A 61 -9.73 -31.34 -8.90
CA GLU A 61 -8.71 -30.74 -9.77
C GLU A 61 -7.73 -29.87 -8.98
N ARG A 62 -6.46 -29.86 -9.39
CA ARG A 62 -5.36 -29.16 -8.70
C ARG A 62 -5.68 -27.69 -8.38
N TRP A 63 -6.28 -26.95 -9.31
CA TRP A 63 -6.65 -25.56 -9.06
C TRP A 63 -7.74 -25.43 -7.99
N GLY A 64 -8.69 -26.38 -7.93
CA GLY A 64 -9.74 -26.43 -6.91
C GLY A 64 -9.20 -26.71 -5.51
N LEU A 65 -8.18 -27.58 -5.39
CA LEU A 65 -7.49 -27.84 -4.11
C LEU A 65 -6.90 -26.57 -3.49
N ILE A 66 -6.34 -25.68 -4.31
CA ILE A 66 -5.80 -24.39 -3.83
C ILE A 66 -6.91 -23.55 -3.18
N PHE A 67 -8.08 -23.46 -3.82
CA PHE A 67 -9.23 -22.74 -3.27
C PHE A 67 -9.77 -23.36 -1.98
N PHE A 68 -9.83 -24.69 -1.88
CA PHE A 68 -10.26 -25.36 -0.63
C PHE A 68 -9.30 -25.10 0.53
N VAL A 69 -7.98 -25.19 0.28
CA VAL A 69 -6.99 -24.93 1.33
C VAL A 69 -7.04 -23.47 1.78
N LEU A 70 -6.96 -22.52 0.85
CA LEU A 70 -7.00 -21.09 1.21
C LEU A 70 -8.34 -20.69 1.83
N GLY A 71 -9.46 -21.18 1.29
CA GLY A 71 -10.81 -20.90 1.79
C GLY A 71 -11.05 -21.48 3.19
N SER A 72 -10.59 -22.70 3.47
CA SER A 72 -10.72 -23.28 4.81
C SER A 72 -9.94 -22.50 5.86
N VAL A 73 -8.71 -22.07 5.54
CA VAL A 73 -7.89 -21.25 6.44
C VAL A 73 -8.53 -19.90 6.70
N THR A 74 -9.11 -19.23 5.69
CA THR A 74 -9.79 -17.94 5.90
C THR A 74 -11.08 -18.10 6.69
N CYS A 75 -11.86 -19.16 6.48
CA CYS A 75 -13.04 -19.47 7.28
C CYS A 75 -12.68 -19.73 8.75
N LEU A 76 -11.63 -20.54 9.00
CA LEU A 76 -11.13 -20.78 10.36
C LEU A 76 -10.67 -19.48 11.02
N TRP A 77 -9.95 -18.63 10.28
CA TRP A 77 -9.49 -17.35 10.80
C TRP A 77 -10.65 -16.38 11.09
N ALA A 78 -11.69 -16.34 10.24
CA ALA A 78 -12.89 -15.56 10.49
C ALA A 78 -13.63 -16.02 11.77
N PHE A 79 -13.69 -17.33 12.01
CA PHE A 79 -14.24 -17.87 13.25
C PHE A 79 -13.43 -17.44 14.46
N VAL A 80 -12.10 -17.48 14.40
CA VAL A 80 -11.22 -16.98 15.47
C VAL A 80 -11.44 -15.47 15.71
N ILE A 81 -11.48 -14.66 14.65
CA ILE A 81 -11.74 -13.22 14.77
C ILE A 81 -13.08 -12.97 15.46
N TRP A 82 -14.12 -13.75 15.15
CA TRP A 82 -15.45 -13.59 15.75
C TRP A 82 -15.44 -13.75 17.28
N PHE A 83 -14.63 -14.66 17.82
CA PHE A 83 -14.49 -14.82 19.28
C PHE A 83 -13.49 -13.86 19.92
N VAL A 84 -12.44 -13.46 19.20
CA VAL A 84 -11.31 -12.71 19.76
C VAL A 84 -11.49 -11.20 19.65
N LEU A 85 -12.14 -10.71 18.58
CA LEU A 85 -12.24 -9.28 18.28
C LEU A 85 -13.43 -8.63 19.01
N PRO A 86 -13.19 -7.70 19.96
CA PRO A 86 -14.25 -6.96 20.63
C PRO A 86 -14.85 -5.89 19.70
N ASP A 87 -16.18 -5.71 19.73
CA ASP A 87 -16.91 -4.74 18.87
C ASP A 87 -16.52 -3.27 19.09
N SER A 88 -15.86 -2.96 20.20
CA SER A 88 -15.45 -1.61 20.55
C SER A 88 -14.17 -1.62 21.39
N PRO A 89 -13.26 -0.63 21.23
CA PRO A 89 -12.14 -0.40 22.14
C PRO A 89 -12.57 -0.26 23.61
N SER A 90 -13.81 0.19 23.87
CA SER A 90 -14.37 0.30 25.22
C SER A 90 -14.78 -1.05 25.82
N ASN A 91 -15.11 -2.04 24.96
CA ASN A 91 -15.52 -3.39 25.35
C ASN A 91 -14.38 -4.41 25.20
N ALA A 92 -13.15 -3.96 25.00
CA ALA A 92 -11.99 -4.83 24.87
C ALA A 92 -11.70 -5.56 26.17
N TRP A 93 -12.14 -6.82 26.24
CA TRP A 93 -12.05 -7.67 27.43
C TRP A 93 -10.60 -7.92 27.87
N PHE A 94 -9.62 -7.78 26.96
CA PHE A 94 -8.20 -7.94 27.26
C PHE A 94 -7.51 -6.69 27.85
N LEU A 95 -8.14 -5.51 27.79
CA LEU A 95 -7.53 -4.25 28.25
C LEU A 95 -8.02 -3.85 29.65
N SER A 96 -7.09 -3.47 30.52
CA SER A 96 -7.42 -2.84 31.81
C SER A 96 -8.05 -1.46 31.61
N GLN A 97 -8.72 -0.94 32.65
CA GLN A 97 -9.47 0.32 32.54
C GLN A 97 -8.59 1.52 32.16
N ARG A 98 -7.33 1.54 32.60
CA ARG A 98 -6.34 2.58 32.22
C ARG A 98 -5.86 2.41 30.78
N GLU A 99 -5.67 1.18 30.32
CA GLU A 99 -5.28 0.89 28.93
C GLU A 99 -6.43 1.16 27.95
N ARG A 100 -7.68 0.94 28.36
CA ARG A 100 -8.86 1.33 27.58
C ARG A 100 -8.93 2.83 27.37
N LEU A 101 -8.65 3.64 28.40
CA LEU A 101 -8.59 5.10 28.25
C LEU A 101 -7.48 5.54 27.30
N VAL A 102 -6.30 4.92 27.36
CA VAL A 102 -5.20 5.19 26.42
C VAL A 102 -5.56 4.73 25.00
N ALA A 103 -6.22 3.59 24.84
CA ALA A 103 -6.67 3.08 23.54
C ALA A 103 -7.75 3.97 22.92
N VAL A 104 -8.73 4.42 23.71
CA VAL A 104 -9.75 5.38 23.29
C VAL A 104 -9.11 6.72 22.94
N LYS A 105 -8.18 7.21 23.76
CA LYS A 105 -7.44 8.44 23.45
C LYS A 105 -6.60 8.28 22.19
N ARG A 106 -6.00 7.13 21.92
CA ARG A 106 -5.29 6.84 20.65
C ARG A 106 -6.21 6.78 19.44
N VAL A 107 -7.38 6.17 19.55
CA VAL A 107 -8.38 6.17 18.47
C VAL A 107 -8.89 7.59 18.21
N SER A 108 -8.99 8.41 19.27
CA SER A 108 -9.32 9.83 19.18
C SER A 108 -8.18 10.68 18.59
N ASP A 109 -6.92 10.42 19.00
CA ASP A 109 -5.70 11.10 18.54
C ASP A 109 -5.27 10.66 17.14
N ASN A 110 -5.72 9.49 16.65
CA ASN A 110 -5.45 9.04 15.28
C ASN A 110 -6.22 9.82 14.23
N GLU A 111 -7.04 10.82 14.60
CA GLU A 111 -7.75 11.73 13.70
C GLU A 111 -8.49 11.00 12.55
N THR A 112 -8.85 9.73 12.75
CA THR A 112 -9.98 9.10 12.10
C THR A 112 -11.18 9.74 12.76
N GLY A 113 -11.49 10.95 12.30
CA GLY A 113 -12.29 11.95 13.00
C GLY A 113 -13.52 11.37 13.68
N ILE A 114 -13.96 12.05 14.75
CA ILE A 114 -15.28 11.86 15.35
C ILE A 114 -16.23 11.56 14.21
N LYS A 115 -16.73 10.31 14.16
CA LYS A 115 -17.42 9.72 13.02
C LYS A 115 -18.56 10.66 12.61
N ASN A 116 -18.29 11.61 11.70
CA ASN A 116 -19.30 12.57 11.31
C ASN A 116 -20.12 11.85 10.26
N LYS A 117 -21.21 11.23 10.70
CA LYS A 117 -22.11 10.46 9.83
C LYS A 117 -22.84 11.38 8.82
N ALA A 118 -22.76 12.69 9.01
CA ALA A 118 -23.35 13.67 8.12
C ALA A 118 -22.47 13.87 6.87
N PHE A 119 -22.98 13.45 5.72
CA PHE A 119 -22.36 13.72 4.43
C PHE A 119 -22.49 15.21 4.09
N GLU A 120 -21.36 15.91 3.98
CA GLU A 120 -21.34 17.34 3.64
C GLU A 120 -21.09 17.49 2.12
N LYS A 121 -22.05 18.11 1.42
CA LYS A 121 -22.05 18.17 -0.06
C LYS A 121 -20.92 19.06 -0.61
N LYS A 122 -20.51 20.11 0.10
CA LYS A 122 -19.42 21.00 -0.32
C LYS A 122 -18.07 20.27 -0.25
N GLN A 123 -17.79 19.53 0.82
CA GLN A 123 -16.64 18.64 0.97
C GLN A 123 -16.64 17.55 -0.11
N GLY A 124 -17.82 17.02 -0.46
CA GLY A 124 -17.97 16.09 -1.58
C GLY A 124 -17.55 16.68 -2.92
N LEU A 125 -17.99 17.91 -3.23
CA LEU A 125 -17.57 18.62 -4.44
C LEU A 125 -16.06 18.94 -4.43
N VAL A 126 -15.54 19.38 -3.29
CA VAL A 126 -14.10 19.60 -3.11
C VAL A 126 -13.32 18.31 -3.41
N GLY A 127 -13.76 17.15 -2.93
CA GLY A 127 -13.09 15.89 -3.21
C GLY A 127 -13.06 15.45 -4.65
N PHE A 128 -14.09 15.80 -5.41
CA PHE A 128 -14.14 15.45 -6.82
C PHE A 128 -13.24 16.34 -7.69
N PHE A 129 -13.09 17.61 -7.32
CA PHE A 129 -12.32 18.60 -8.08
C PHE A 129 -10.95 18.92 -7.48
N ASP A 130 -10.59 18.32 -6.36
CA ASP A 130 -9.28 18.52 -5.74
C ASP A 130 -8.17 18.02 -6.69
N PRO A 131 -7.23 18.89 -7.12
CA PRO A 131 -6.12 18.48 -7.96
C PRO A 131 -5.31 17.33 -7.35
N LYS A 132 -5.22 17.25 -6.00
CA LYS A 132 -4.51 16.15 -5.33
C LYS A 132 -5.22 14.81 -5.56
N THR A 133 -6.55 14.78 -5.42
CA THR A 133 -7.36 13.58 -5.68
C THR A 133 -7.28 13.15 -7.13
N LEU A 134 -7.36 14.09 -8.08
CA LEU A 134 -7.30 13.78 -9.51
C LEU A 134 -5.91 13.27 -9.93
N LEU A 135 -4.83 13.85 -9.40
CA LEU A 135 -3.47 13.39 -9.64
C LEU A 135 -3.25 11.99 -9.05
N LEU A 136 -3.73 11.74 -7.83
CA LEU A 136 -3.63 10.43 -7.19
C LEU A 136 -4.48 9.38 -7.94
N PHE A 137 -5.71 9.72 -8.32
CA PHE A 137 -6.58 8.87 -9.13
C PHE A 137 -5.89 8.45 -10.44
N THR A 138 -5.40 9.42 -11.20
CA THR A 138 -4.71 9.18 -12.48
C THR A 138 -3.44 8.34 -12.27
N SER A 139 -2.67 8.65 -11.23
CA SER A 139 -1.43 7.91 -10.92
C SER A 139 -1.69 6.45 -10.56
N VAL A 140 -2.73 6.19 -9.77
CA VAL A 140 -3.08 4.83 -9.31
C VAL A 140 -3.73 4.04 -10.43
N PHE A 141 -4.57 4.67 -11.25
CA PHE A 141 -5.14 4.05 -12.44
C PHE A 141 -4.04 3.60 -13.42
N ALA A 142 -3.12 4.51 -13.75
CA ALA A 142 -2.01 4.23 -14.65
C ALA A 142 -1.04 3.17 -14.10
N ALA A 143 -0.85 3.12 -12.77
CA ALA A 143 -0.01 2.11 -12.11
C ALA A 143 -0.71 0.75 -11.96
N ALA A 144 -2.04 0.73 -11.86
CA ALA A 144 -2.82 -0.49 -11.68
C ALA A 144 -2.91 -1.32 -12.97
N ILE A 145 -2.76 -0.70 -14.14
CA ILE A 145 -2.65 -1.42 -15.43
C ILE A 145 -1.42 -2.36 -15.44
N PRO A 146 -0.19 -1.87 -15.23
CA PRO A 146 0.99 -2.70 -14.95
C PRO A 146 0.78 -3.74 -13.85
N ASN A 147 0.13 -3.35 -12.76
CA ASN A 147 -0.11 -4.24 -11.62
C ASN A 147 -0.96 -5.45 -12.04
N GLY A 148 -2.04 -5.23 -12.79
CA GLY A 148 -2.91 -6.28 -13.29
C GLY A 148 -2.19 -7.24 -14.26
N VAL A 149 -1.30 -6.71 -15.12
CA VAL A 149 -0.46 -7.52 -16.01
C VAL A 149 0.50 -8.40 -15.21
N VAL A 150 1.26 -7.81 -14.29
CA VAL A 150 2.24 -8.55 -13.48
C VAL A 150 1.54 -9.61 -12.63
N ASN A 151 0.41 -9.29 -12.01
CA ASN A 151 -0.33 -10.23 -11.17
C ASN A 151 -0.83 -11.43 -11.99
N SER A 152 -1.47 -11.16 -13.13
CA SER A 152 -2.13 -12.20 -13.95
C SER A 152 -1.14 -13.05 -14.76
N PHE A 153 -0.06 -12.45 -15.26
CA PHE A 153 0.87 -13.09 -16.19
C PHE A 153 2.26 -13.37 -15.62
N SER A 154 2.51 -13.11 -14.33
CA SER A 154 3.82 -13.36 -13.69
C SER A 154 4.39 -14.75 -13.98
N THR A 155 3.58 -15.80 -13.82
CA THR A 155 4.01 -17.19 -14.04
C THR A 155 4.24 -17.48 -15.52
N VAL A 156 3.44 -16.90 -16.41
CA VAL A 156 3.59 -17.06 -17.87
C VAL A 156 4.88 -16.38 -18.33
N ILE A 157 5.13 -15.14 -17.89
CA ILE A 157 6.33 -14.37 -18.24
C ILE A 157 7.61 -15.10 -17.79
N ILE A 158 7.63 -15.67 -16.58
CA ILE A 158 8.79 -16.44 -16.09
C ILE A 158 8.92 -17.77 -16.84
N ARG A 159 7.81 -18.41 -17.26
CA ARG A 159 7.87 -19.63 -18.06
C ARG A 159 8.40 -19.36 -19.47
N ASP A 160 8.00 -18.27 -20.09
CA ASP A 160 8.49 -17.84 -21.42
C ASP A 160 10.00 -17.56 -21.43
N MET A 161 10.59 -17.29 -20.27
CA MET A 161 12.05 -17.18 -20.09
C MET A 161 12.79 -18.53 -20.13
N GLY A 162 12.07 -19.66 -20.21
CA GLY A 162 12.65 -21.01 -20.33
C GLY A 162 12.75 -21.78 -19.02
N PHE A 163 12.09 -21.31 -17.95
CA PHE A 163 12.08 -22.00 -16.65
C PHE A 163 10.93 -23.02 -16.55
N ASP A 164 11.21 -24.16 -15.89
CA ASP A 164 10.19 -25.18 -15.59
C ASP A 164 9.10 -24.65 -14.64
N THR A 165 7.89 -25.19 -14.73
CA THR A 165 6.71 -24.78 -13.96
C THR A 165 6.97 -24.74 -12.44
N THR A 166 7.73 -25.71 -11.91
CA THR A 166 8.06 -25.76 -10.47
C THR A 166 9.00 -24.63 -10.08
N LYS A 167 10.01 -24.37 -10.92
CA LYS A 167 10.98 -23.27 -10.71
C LYS A 167 10.32 -21.91 -10.90
N THR A 168 9.40 -21.78 -11.86
CA THR A 168 8.66 -20.55 -12.13
C THR A 168 7.91 -20.04 -10.89
N THR A 169 7.19 -20.92 -10.19
CA THR A 169 6.46 -20.54 -8.96
C THR A 169 7.41 -20.16 -7.83
N GLN A 170 8.57 -20.82 -7.72
CA GLN A 170 9.62 -20.45 -6.76
C GLN A 170 10.19 -19.06 -7.07
N LEU A 171 10.53 -18.79 -8.34
CA LEU A 171 11.08 -17.50 -8.77
C LEU A 171 10.04 -16.37 -8.63
N LYS A 172 8.74 -16.66 -8.77
CA LYS A 172 7.68 -15.71 -8.44
C LYS A 172 7.72 -15.33 -6.94
N SER A 173 7.87 -16.32 -6.05
CA SER A 173 7.92 -16.07 -4.60
C SER A 173 9.10 -15.17 -4.18
N VAL A 174 10.20 -15.21 -4.94
CA VAL A 174 11.34 -14.29 -4.75
C VAL A 174 10.92 -12.86 -5.08
N GLY A 175 10.12 -12.64 -6.13
CA GLY A 175 9.56 -11.32 -6.44
C GLY A 175 8.64 -10.80 -5.33
N ASP A 176 7.83 -11.68 -4.73
CA ASP A 176 6.98 -11.32 -3.56
C ASP A 176 7.83 -10.99 -2.32
N ALA A 177 8.98 -11.66 -2.13
CA ALA A 177 9.94 -11.31 -1.07
C ALA A 177 10.62 -9.96 -1.32
N VAL A 178 10.99 -9.66 -2.56
CA VAL A 178 11.53 -8.34 -2.96
C VAL A 178 10.51 -7.24 -2.68
N GLN A 179 9.22 -7.49 -2.90
CA GLN A 179 8.16 -6.55 -2.53
C GLN A 179 8.16 -6.23 -1.02
N ILE A 180 8.28 -7.25 -0.17
CA ILE A 180 8.33 -7.06 1.29
C ILE A 180 9.56 -6.24 1.67
N VAL A 181 10.73 -6.60 1.14
CA VAL A 181 11.99 -5.88 1.42
C VAL A 181 11.89 -4.42 0.95
N ALA A 182 11.34 -4.17 -0.24
CA ALA A 182 11.14 -2.81 -0.75
C ALA A 182 10.18 -1.99 0.14
N LEU A 183 9.10 -2.60 0.64
CA LEU A 183 8.19 -1.95 1.58
C LEU A 183 8.82 -1.68 2.94
N LEU A 184 9.66 -2.58 3.44
CA LEU A 184 10.41 -2.39 4.68
C LEU A 184 11.42 -1.25 4.56
N ILE A 185 12.19 -1.24 3.48
CA ILE A 185 13.16 -0.18 3.19
C ILE A 185 12.44 1.15 3.02
N GLY A 186 11.44 1.23 2.14
CA GLY A 186 10.67 2.44 1.89
C GLY A 186 9.96 2.95 3.15
N GLY A 187 9.36 2.05 3.93
CA GLY A 187 8.74 2.39 5.21
C GLY A 187 9.74 2.94 6.22
N THR A 188 10.93 2.34 6.32
CA THR A 188 11.99 2.79 7.23
C THR A 188 12.52 4.16 6.84
N PHE A 189 12.74 4.42 5.55
CA PHE A 189 13.13 5.75 5.06
C PHE A 189 12.08 6.81 5.38
N ILE A 190 10.81 6.52 5.13
CA ILE A 190 9.68 7.41 5.42
C ILE A 190 9.56 7.74 6.92
N LEU A 191 9.93 6.79 7.79
CA LEU A 191 9.77 6.94 9.23
C LEU A 191 10.97 7.62 9.88
N ASN A 192 12.16 7.50 9.30
CA ASN A 192 13.38 8.12 9.80
C ASN A 192 13.64 9.52 9.24
N ILE A 193 13.18 9.82 8.02
CA ILE A 193 13.41 11.10 7.36
C ILE A 193 12.06 11.83 7.20
N PRO A 194 11.84 12.96 7.91
CA PRO A 194 10.63 13.76 7.73
C PRO A 194 10.53 14.29 6.29
N ASP A 195 9.31 14.43 5.75
CA ASP A 195 9.04 15.00 4.42
C ASP A 195 9.67 14.25 3.22
N SER A 196 10.00 12.97 3.41
CA SER A 196 10.63 12.12 2.40
C SER A 196 9.67 11.23 1.62
N ARG A 197 8.34 11.35 1.82
CA ARG A 197 7.37 10.34 1.35
C ARG A 197 7.25 10.33 -0.16
N LEU A 198 6.98 11.48 -0.77
CA LEU A 198 6.85 11.61 -2.22
C LEU A 198 8.19 11.47 -2.93
N ILE A 199 9.31 11.78 -2.24
CA ILE A 199 10.67 11.51 -2.75
C ILE A 199 10.91 9.99 -2.82
N THR A 200 10.62 9.27 -1.73
CA THR A 200 10.75 7.81 -1.68
C THR A 200 9.85 7.14 -2.71
N ALA A 201 8.62 7.63 -2.89
CA ALA A 201 7.73 7.15 -3.95
C ALA A 201 8.26 7.44 -5.35
N SER A 202 8.81 8.63 -5.59
CA SER A 202 9.41 9.01 -6.88
C SER A 202 10.63 8.14 -7.22
N VAL A 203 11.51 7.88 -6.26
CA VAL A 203 12.67 6.98 -6.43
C VAL A 203 12.22 5.55 -6.71
N ALA A 204 11.23 5.04 -5.96
CA ALA A 204 10.67 3.71 -6.20
C ALA A 204 10.00 3.60 -7.59
N ASN A 205 9.32 4.65 -8.04
CA ASN A 205 8.72 4.72 -9.37
C ASN A 205 9.79 4.73 -10.46
N LEU A 206 10.87 5.50 -10.28
CA LEU A 206 11.99 5.53 -11.22
C LEU A 206 12.66 4.16 -11.33
N LEU A 207 12.86 3.46 -10.19
CA LEU A 207 13.34 2.08 -10.18
C LEU A 207 12.42 1.14 -10.98
N CYS A 208 11.09 1.28 -10.83
CA CYS A 208 10.13 0.46 -11.58
C CYS A 208 10.17 0.77 -13.08
N THR A 209 10.29 2.04 -13.48
CA THR A 209 10.39 2.46 -14.88
C THR A 209 11.67 1.91 -15.52
N VAL A 210 12.81 2.02 -14.84
CA VAL A 210 14.09 1.45 -15.31
C VAL A 210 13.98 -0.07 -15.41
N SER A 211 13.37 -0.72 -14.43
CA SER A 211 13.18 -2.17 -14.44
C SER A 211 12.29 -2.63 -15.60
N ALA A 212 11.19 -1.91 -15.87
CA ALA A 212 10.33 -2.17 -17.03
C ALA A 212 11.08 -1.96 -18.36
N ALA A 213 11.93 -0.92 -18.45
CA ALA A 213 12.76 -0.69 -19.63
C ALA A 213 13.82 -1.78 -19.80
N CYS A 214 14.46 -2.24 -18.72
CA CYS A 214 15.37 -3.37 -18.77
C CYS A 214 14.65 -4.63 -19.24
N MET A 215 13.44 -4.93 -18.75
CA MET A 215 12.66 -6.08 -19.24
C MET A 215 12.34 -6.01 -20.74
N ALA A 216 12.11 -4.79 -21.25
CA ALA A 216 11.76 -4.49 -22.63
C ALA A 216 12.93 -4.66 -23.61
N TYR A 217 14.10 -4.12 -23.23
CA TYR A 217 15.23 -3.93 -24.14
C TYR A 217 16.40 -4.90 -23.90
N LEU A 218 16.42 -5.69 -22.82
CA LEU A 218 17.47 -6.71 -22.66
C LEU A 218 17.32 -7.82 -23.72
N PRO A 219 18.44 -8.28 -24.32
CA PRO A 219 18.40 -9.41 -25.23
C PRO A 219 17.89 -10.67 -24.53
N ALA A 220 17.16 -11.49 -25.28
CA ALA A 220 16.57 -12.73 -24.78
C ALA A 220 17.62 -13.74 -24.27
N SER A 221 18.89 -13.59 -24.65
CA SER A 221 20.01 -14.38 -24.13
C SER A 221 20.32 -14.11 -22.65
N ASN A 222 19.96 -12.94 -22.11
CA ASN A 222 20.19 -12.58 -20.71
C ASN A 222 18.93 -12.84 -19.85
N THR A 223 18.58 -14.11 -19.72
CA THR A 223 17.39 -14.57 -18.99
C THR A 223 17.38 -14.10 -17.52
N TRP A 224 18.53 -14.19 -16.84
CA TRP A 224 18.67 -13.79 -15.44
C TRP A 224 18.56 -12.27 -15.24
N GLY A 225 19.09 -11.47 -16.17
CA GLY A 225 18.93 -10.02 -16.14
C GLY A 225 17.47 -9.57 -16.28
N ARG A 226 16.70 -10.22 -17.17
CA ARG A 226 15.26 -9.96 -17.34
C ARG A 226 14.46 -10.38 -16.12
N LEU A 227 14.82 -11.50 -15.49
CA LEU A 227 14.18 -11.98 -14.26
C LEU A 227 14.46 -11.04 -13.07
N PHE A 228 15.69 -10.56 -12.92
CA PHE A 228 16.02 -9.58 -11.88
C PHE A 228 15.25 -8.28 -12.06
N ALA A 229 15.17 -7.78 -13.30
CA ALA A 229 14.34 -6.62 -13.63
C ALA A 229 12.86 -6.88 -13.28
N PHE A 230 12.33 -8.06 -13.59
CA PHE A 230 10.97 -8.45 -13.20
C PHE A 230 10.74 -8.45 -11.69
N TRP A 231 11.70 -8.90 -10.89
CA TRP A 231 11.60 -8.81 -9.43
C TRP A 231 11.56 -7.37 -8.95
N LEU A 232 12.40 -6.49 -9.50
CA LEU A 232 12.43 -5.08 -9.12
C LEU A 232 11.13 -4.33 -9.44
N VAL A 233 10.39 -4.73 -10.48
CA VAL A 233 9.04 -4.19 -10.79
C VAL A 233 8.07 -4.38 -9.61
N ASN A 234 8.24 -5.41 -8.78
CA ASN A 234 7.40 -5.62 -7.60
C ASN A 234 7.57 -4.54 -6.52
N SER A 235 8.60 -3.69 -6.62
CA SER A 235 8.79 -2.49 -5.77
C SER A 235 7.69 -1.43 -5.97
N GLN A 236 6.85 -1.57 -7.00
CA GLN A 236 5.74 -0.65 -7.28
C GLN A 236 4.74 -0.50 -6.11
N SER A 237 4.65 -1.51 -5.24
CA SER A 237 3.79 -1.54 -4.05
C SER A 237 4.14 -0.44 -3.04
N VAL A 238 5.39 0.02 -3.02
CA VAL A 238 5.83 1.17 -2.21
C VAL A 238 5.08 2.42 -2.65
N GLY A 239 5.05 2.70 -3.96
CA GLY A 239 4.36 3.86 -4.50
C GLY A 239 2.86 3.86 -4.19
N PHE A 240 2.17 2.73 -4.36
CA PHE A 240 0.75 2.61 -4.04
C PHE A 240 0.48 2.84 -2.54
N THR A 241 1.31 2.25 -1.69
CA THR A 241 1.22 2.44 -0.24
C THR A 241 1.42 3.91 0.14
N VAL A 242 2.40 4.59 -0.47
CA VAL A 242 2.61 6.02 -0.24
C VAL A 242 1.39 6.82 -0.70
N SER A 243 0.84 6.57 -1.89
CA SER A 243 -0.37 7.25 -2.38
C SER A 243 -1.52 7.18 -1.36
N LEU A 244 -1.77 5.99 -0.78
CA LEU A 244 -2.82 5.83 0.23
C LEU A 244 -2.52 6.60 1.53
N THR A 245 -1.24 6.62 1.95
CA THR A 245 -0.86 7.41 3.13
C THR A 245 -0.96 8.91 2.89
N THR A 246 -0.68 9.37 1.67
CA THR A 246 -0.79 10.77 1.28
C THR A 246 -2.24 11.24 1.38
N ILE A 247 -3.22 10.42 0.98
CA ILE A 247 -4.66 10.73 1.18
C ILE A 247 -4.96 10.94 2.66
N SER A 248 -4.50 10.02 3.52
CA SER A 248 -4.80 10.09 4.94
C SER A 248 -4.13 11.28 5.65
N SER A 249 -2.98 11.77 5.18
CA SER A 249 -2.25 12.86 5.83
C SER A 249 -2.47 14.23 5.20
N ASN A 250 -2.81 14.31 3.91
CA ASN A 250 -2.85 15.56 3.15
C ASN A 250 -4.25 15.97 2.69
N MET A 251 -5.28 15.20 3.03
CA MET A 251 -6.68 15.57 2.81
C MET A 251 -7.38 15.65 4.17
N ALA A 252 -7.86 16.84 4.49
CA ALA A 252 -8.65 17.11 5.69
C ALA A 252 -10.13 17.22 5.34
N GLY A 253 -10.99 16.98 6.32
CA GLY A 253 -12.42 16.75 6.11
C GLY A 253 -12.75 15.27 5.91
N TYR A 254 -13.71 14.77 6.69
CA TYR A 254 -14.11 13.37 6.71
C TYR A 254 -14.72 12.93 5.37
N THR A 255 -15.65 13.72 4.83
CA THR A 255 -16.28 13.42 3.53
C THR A 255 -15.27 13.53 2.39
N HIS A 256 -14.41 14.55 2.45
CA HIS A 256 -13.36 14.78 1.46
C HIS A 256 -12.38 13.59 1.36
N ARG A 257 -11.79 13.21 2.50
CA ARG A 257 -10.84 12.09 2.59
C ARG A 257 -11.47 10.75 2.21
N SER A 258 -12.70 10.50 2.66
CA SER A 258 -13.42 9.26 2.35
C SER A 258 -13.72 9.15 0.85
N LEU A 259 -14.15 10.24 0.22
CA LEU A 259 -14.43 10.27 -1.22
C LEU A 259 -13.16 10.07 -2.04
N ALA A 260 -12.07 10.78 -1.69
CA ALA A 260 -10.79 10.61 -2.36
C ALA A 260 -10.24 9.18 -2.26
N SER A 261 -10.37 8.56 -1.07
CA SER A 261 -10.01 7.15 -0.87
C SER A 261 -10.85 6.21 -1.75
N ALA A 262 -12.16 6.45 -1.85
CA ALA A 262 -13.05 5.66 -2.70
C ALA A 262 -12.73 5.82 -4.20
N MET A 263 -12.43 7.04 -4.65
CA MET A 263 -12.01 7.31 -6.03
C MET A 263 -10.72 6.58 -6.37
N VAL A 264 -9.70 6.66 -5.51
CA VAL A 264 -8.43 5.98 -5.71
C VAL A 264 -8.58 4.45 -5.71
N PHE A 265 -9.43 3.91 -4.84
CA PHE A 265 -9.73 2.48 -4.84
C PHE A 265 -10.46 2.05 -6.12
N THR A 266 -11.37 2.88 -6.63
CA THR A 266 -12.07 2.64 -7.90
C THR A 266 -11.09 2.63 -9.08
N ALA A 267 -10.17 3.60 -9.13
CA ALA A 267 -9.08 3.63 -10.10
C ALA A 267 -8.20 2.36 -10.03
N TYR A 268 -7.87 1.90 -8.82
CA TYR A 268 -7.11 0.66 -8.63
C TYR A 268 -7.85 -0.55 -9.20
N CYS A 269 -9.14 -0.70 -8.92
CA CYS A 269 -9.95 -1.80 -9.43
C CYS A 269 -10.05 -1.77 -10.97
N TRP A 270 -10.36 -0.60 -11.53
CA TRP A 270 -10.52 -0.48 -12.99
C TRP A 270 -9.20 -0.65 -13.74
N GLY A 271 -8.09 -0.15 -13.20
CA GLY A 271 -6.77 -0.34 -13.80
C GLY A 271 -6.34 -1.81 -13.78
N ASN A 272 -6.57 -2.54 -12.67
CA ASN A 272 -6.28 -3.98 -12.61
C ASN A 272 -7.16 -4.79 -13.58
N PHE A 273 -8.42 -4.40 -13.74
CA PHE A 273 -9.31 -4.99 -14.74
C PHE A 273 -8.81 -4.72 -16.16
N ALA A 274 -8.36 -3.50 -16.46
CA ALA A 274 -7.84 -3.12 -17.77
C ALA A 274 -6.47 -3.74 -18.10
N GLY A 275 -5.66 -4.07 -17.09
CA GLY A 275 -4.30 -4.60 -17.24
C GLY A 275 -4.20 -5.77 -18.21
N PRO A 276 -4.91 -6.89 -17.99
CA PRO A 276 -4.83 -8.06 -18.85
C PRO A 276 -5.20 -7.81 -20.32
N PHE A 277 -6.07 -6.84 -20.59
CA PHE A 277 -6.46 -6.51 -21.97
C PHE A 277 -5.34 -5.84 -22.78
N VAL A 278 -4.32 -5.31 -22.12
CA VAL A 278 -3.14 -4.74 -22.79
C VAL A 278 -2.23 -5.86 -23.34
N VAL A 279 -2.29 -7.06 -22.77
CA VAL A 279 -1.53 -8.23 -23.24
C VAL A 279 -2.29 -8.90 -24.38
N LYS A 280 -1.92 -8.58 -25.62
CA LYS A 280 -2.52 -9.18 -26.82
C LYS A 280 -1.77 -10.46 -27.20
N PRO A 281 -2.46 -11.61 -27.33
CA PRO A 281 -1.84 -12.85 -27.81
C PRO A 281 -1.21 -12.72 -29.19
N SER A 282 -1.74 -11.84 -30.04
CA SER A 282 -1.24 -11.55 -31.40
C SER A 282 0.15 -10.91 -31.44
N GLU A 283 0.64 -10.38 -30.32
CA GLU A 283 1.94 -9.71 -30.23
C GLU A 283 3.03 -10.61 -29.60
N ALA A 284 2.73 -11.89 -29.37
CA ALA A 284 3.70 -12.86 -28.90
C ALA A 284 4.85 -13.02 -29.93
N PRO A 285 6.11 -13.26 -29.49
CA PRO A 285 6.58 -13.43 -28.10
C PRO A 285 7.10 -12.13 -27.45
N HIS A 286 7.18 -11.02 -28.18
CA HIS A 286 7.80 -9.79 -27.69
C HIS A 286 6.83 -8.85 -26.95
N PHE A 287 5.51 -9.06 -27.06
CA PHE A 287 4.44 -8.30 -26.40
C PHE A 287 4.73 -6.79 -26.33
N ARG A 288 4.98 -6.19 -27.50
CA ARG A 288 5.39 -4.78 -27.61
C ARG A 288 4.36 -3.83 -27.02
N GLY A 289 3.06 -4.07 -27.23
CA GLY A 289 1.98 -3.25 -26.68
C GLY A 289 1.92 -3.30 -25.15
N ALA A 290 2.11 -4.49 -24.55
CA ALA A 290 2.18 -4.64 -23.09
C ALA A 290 3.36 -3.86 -22.50
N THR A 291 4.52 -3.94 -23.16
CA THR A 291 5.75 -3.26 -22.75
C THR A 291 5.62 -1.74 -22.83
N ILE A 292 5.05 -1.22 -23.91
CA ILE A 292 4.76 0.22 -24.04
C ILE A 292 3.75 0.66 -22.99
N GLY A 293 2.68 -0.11 -22.79
CA GLY A 293 1.68 0.18 -21.76
C GLY A 293 2.26 0.22 -20.35
N LEU A 294 3.18 -0.69 -20.04
CA LEU A 294 3.96 -0.71 -18.78
C LEU A 294 4.79 0.56 -18.60
N LEU A 295 5.58 0.93 -19.61
CA LEU A 295 6.44 2.12 -19.58
C LEU A 295 5.63 3.41 -19.46
N VAL A 296 4.57 3.55 -20.26
CA VAL A 296 3.68 4.71 -20.24
C VAL A 296 2.96 4.80 -18.89
N GLY A 297 2.46 3.69 -18.35
CA GLY A 297 1.80 3.64 -17.05
C GLY A 297 2.72 4.11 -15.92
N TYR A 298 3.96 3.61 -15.88
CA TYR A 298 4.94 4.05 -14.89
C TYR A 298 5.43 5.49 -15.10
N ALA A 299 5.56 5.95 -16.34
CA ALA A 299 5.91 7.34 -16.66
C ALA A 299 4.82 8.32 -16.19
N ILE A 300 3.54 8.03 -16.50
CA ILE A 300 2.40 8.84 -16.03
C ILE A 300 2.38 8.86 -14.50
N LYS A 301 2.53 7.70 -13.85
CA LYS A 301 2.59 7.63 -12.39
C LYS A 301 3.71 8.50 -11.82
N PHE A 302 4.91 8.44 -12.41
CA PHE A 302 6.06 9.23 -12.00
C PHE A 302 5.80 10.73 -12.14
N VAL A 303 5.30 11.17 -13.29
CA VAL A 303 4.93 12.57 -13.54
C VAL A 303 3.88 13.05 -12.53
N CYS A 304 2.81 12.28 -12.30
CA CYS A 304 1.79 12.64 -11.33
C CYS A 304 2.33 12.78 -9.89
N HIS A 305 3.24 11.89 -9.46
CA HIS A 305 3.85 11.99 -8.13
C HIS A 305 4.78 13.20 -8.00
N LEU A 306 5.55 13.52 -9.05
CA LEU A 306 6.36 14.74 -9.08
C LEU A 306 5.48 15.99 -9.08
N SER A 307 4.44 16.04 -9.91
CA SER A 307 3.48 17.14 -9.93
C SER A 307 2.82 17.34 -8.56
N LEU A 308 2.48 16.25 -7.87
CA LEU A 308 1.93 16.30 -6.52
C LEU A 308 2.94 16.85 -5.50
N LEU A 309 4.20 16.43 -5.58
CA LEU A 309 5.30 16.92 -4.74
C LEU A 309 5.51 18.42 -4.95
N PHE A 310 5.65 18.88 -6.20
CA PHE A 310 5.81 20.29 -6.52
C PHE A 310 4.60 21.11 -6.07
N TYR A 311 3.39 20.62 -6.34
CA TYR A 311 2.16 21.27 -5.89
C TYR A 311 2.14 21.46 -4.37
N MET A 312 2.39 20.40 -3.58
CA MET A 312 2.40 20.49 -2.12
C MET A 312 3.53 21.38 -1.61
N PHE A 313 4.70 21.35 -2.25
CA PHE A 313 5.83 22.19 -1.89
C PHE A 313 5.54 23.68 -2.11
N PHE A 314 5.05 24.04 -3.30
CA PHE A 314 4.70 25.43 -3.62
C PHE A 314 3.57 25.96 -2.74
N VAL A 315 2.55 25.15 -2.46
CA VAL A 315 1.45 25.58 -1.57
C VAL A 315 1.95 25.72 -0.13
N ASN A 316 2.83 24.85 0.36
CA ASN A 316 3.44 25.03 1.68
C ASN A 316 4.29 26.30 1.76
N GLN A 317 5.06 26.60 0.71
CA GLN A 317 5.88 27.81 0.67
C GLN A 317 5.02 29.08 0.60
N TYR A 318 3.95 29.07 -0.20
CA TYR A 318 2.96 30.13 -0.24
C TYR A 318 2.31 30.35 1.13
N ARG A 319 1.83 29.28 1.78
CA ARG A 319 1.21 29.36 3.11
C ARG A 319 2.19 29.82 4.19
N LYS A 320 3.46 29.44 4.09
CA LYS A 320 4.50 29.94 5.00
C LYS A 320 4.72 31.44 4.84
N ASN A 321 4.72 31.94 3.60
CA ASN A 321 4.92 33.35 3.31
C ASN A 321 3.69 34.20 3.71
N GLU A 322 2.47 33.69 3.54
CA GLU A 322 1.24 34.44 3.82
C GLU A 322 0.82 34.35 5.31
N TYR A 323 0.87 33.15 5.90
CA TYR A 323 0.34 32.89 7.24
C TYR A 323 1.41 32.66 8.32
N GLY A 324 2.69 32.59 7.96
CA GLY A 324 3.79 32.35 8.89
C GLY A 324 3.96 30.89 9.33
N GLU A 325 4.57 30.69 10.50
CA GLU A 325 4.78 29.36 11.09
C GLU A 325 3.45 28.78 11.60
N PRO A 326 3.16 27.50 11.33
CA PRO A 326 1.86 26.90 11.64
C PRO A 326 1.66 26.70 13.14
N ASP A 327 0.51 27.13 13.67
CA ASP A 327 0.09 26.77 15.03
C ASP A 327 -0.52 25.36 15.04
N ARG A 328 0.18 24.43 15.70
CA ARG A 328 -0.22 23.01 15.77
C ARG A 328 -1.50 22.80 16.56
N GLU A 329 -1.78 23.60 17.59
CA GLU A 329 -2.97 23.41 18.40
C GLU A 329 -4.21 23.92 17.65
N ARG A 330 -4.08 25.09 17.02
CA ARG A 330 -5.14 25.66 16.17
C ARG A 330 -5.47 24.79 14.96
N SER A 331 -4.45 24.18 14.35
CA SER A 331 -4.64 23.24 13.25
C SER A 331 -5.41 21.96 13.67
N LYS A 332 -5.12 21.42 14.86
CA LYS A 332 -5.87 20.28 15.42
C LYS A 332 -7.31 20.65 15.74
N GLU A 333 -7.55 21.83 16.32
CA GLU A 333 -8.90 22.32 16.62
C GLU A 333 -9.74 22.49 15.34
N ALA A 334 -9.13 23.02 14.28
CA ALA A 334 -9.76 23.11 12.96
C ALA A 334 -10.10 21.73 12.38
N GLY A 335 -9.18 20.75 12.52
CA GLY A 335 -9.42 19.36 12.13
C GLY A 335 -10.55 18.70 12.93
N MET A 336 -10.65 18.97 14.24
CA MET A 336 -11.74 18.50 15.10
C MET A 336 -13.11 19.08 14.72
N ARG A 337 -13.12 20.26 14.09
CA ARG A 337 -14.32 20.90 13.52
C ARG A 337 -14.64 20.45 12.09
N ASP A 338 -13.94 19.43 11.59
CA ASP A 338 -14.09 18.89 10.24
C ASP A 338 -13.84 19.92 9.13
N GLN A 339 -12.97 20.90 9.38
CA GLN A 339 -12.56 21.88 8.37
C GLN A 339 -11.63 21.22 7.35
N THR A 340 -11.83 21.57 6.09
CA THR A 340 -10.97 21.10 5.00
C THR A 340 -9.59 21.76 5.04
N GLU A 341 -8.62 21.20 4.31
CA GLU A 341 -7.27 21.78 4.25
C GLU A 341 -7.23 23.16 3.59
N PHE A 342 -8.28 23.52 2.86
CA PHE A 342 -8.46 24.85 2.25
C PHE A 342 -8.98 25.88 3.25
N GLU A 343 -9.73 25.45 4.27
CA GLU A 343 -10.28 26.31 5.32
C GLU A 343 -9.30 26.48 6.49
N ASN A 344 -8.47 25.46 6.74
CA ASN A 344 -7.45 25.49 7.80
C ASN A 344 -6.16 26.17 7.32
N MET A 345 -5.96 27.43 7.75
CA MET A 345 -4.78 28.26 7.42
C MET A 345 -3.47 27.71 8.02
N ASP A 346 -3.55 27.01 9.17
CA ASP A 346 -2.41 26.39 9.85
C ASP A 346 -2.07 25.01 9.30
N PHE A 347 -2.86 24.49 8.34
CA PHE A 347 -2.59 23.20 7.71
C PHE A 347 -1.35 23.29 6.81
N ARG A 348 -0.44 22.32 6.96
CA ARG A 348 0.74 22.13 6.11
C ARG A 348 0.73 20.72 5.55
N TYR A 349 0.98 20.61 4.25
CA TYR A 349 1.08 19.33 3.57
C TYR A 349 2.36 18.60 4.00
N VAL A 350 2.25 17.30 4.22
CA VAL A 350 3.40 16.40 4.43
C VAL A 350 3.93 15.96 3.08
N LEU A 351 5.22 16.17 2.84
CA LEU A 351 5.87 15.86 1.55
C LEU A 351 6.32 14.40 1.46
#